data_AF-A0A917JAD4-F1
#
_entry.id   AF-A0A917JAD4-F1
#
_cell.length_a   1.000
_cell.length_b   1.000
_cell.length_c   1.000
_cell.angle_alpha   90.00
_cell.angle_beta   90.00
_cell.angle_gamma   90.00
#
_symmetry.space_group_name_H-M   'P 1'
#
loop_
_entity.id
_entity.type
_entity.pdbx_description
1 polymer ?
#
loop_
_entity_poly.entity_id
_entity_poly.type
_entity_poly.pdbx_seq_one_letter_code
_entity_poly.pdbx_strand_id
1 'polypeptide(L)'
;MDKLLISSYILCRLCVFEVNAQPLRKDSVVKTAYNDVKRFKLYKEEFKKFKKNKTNSNSDLFKPTKATVSDTASLADSVYVNAFRNAAYNKTLKRRTTGHYFLVGGAVYVAVVAVASVVVLFVLLAKATK
;
A
#
# COMPACT_ATOMS: atom_id res chain seq x y z
N MET A 1 -42.53 -12.83 49.89
CA MET A 1 -42.23 -12.05 48.66
C MET A 1 -40.76 -12.15 48.25
N ASP A 2 -39.88 -12.57 49.16
CA ASP A 2 -38.42 -12.57 48.96
C ASP A 2 -37.92 -13.56 47.91
N LYS A 3 -38.64 -14.69 47.72
CA LYS A 3 -38.29 -15.70 46.72
C LYS A 3 -38.48 -15.22 45.27
N LEU A 4 -39.39 -14.28 45.04
CA LEU A 4 -39.63 -13.67 43.70
C LEU A 4 -38.56 -12.62 43.35
N LEU A 5 -38.07 -11.90 44.37
CA LEU A 5 -36.97 -10.95 44.19
C LEU A 5 -35.65 -11.65 43.88
N ILE A 6 -35.40 -12.80 44.54
CA ILE A 6 -34.21 -13.61 44.30
C ILE A 6 -34.24 -14.22 42.90
N SER A 7 -35.39 -14.74 42.43
CA SER A 7 -35.46 -15.32 41.08
C SER A 7 -35.30 -14.28 39.97
N SER A 8 -35.85 -13.07 40.16
CA SER A 8 -35.68 -11.94 39.24
C SER A 8 -34.21 -11.49 39.16
N TYR A 9 -33.51 -11.44 40.29
CA TYR A 9 -32.10 -11.06 40.33
C TYR A 9 -31.19 -12.08 39.61
N ILE A 10 -31.48 -13.38 39.72
CA ILE A 10 -30.74 -14.45 39.04
C ILE A 10 -30.99 -14.41 37.53
N LEU A 11 -32.23 -14.16 37.08
CA LEU A 11 -32.56 -13.99 35.66
C LEU A 11 -31.87 -12.78 35.03
N CYS A 12 -31.81 -11.64 35.73
CA CYS A 12 -31.09 -10.47 35.25
C CYS A 12 -29.57 -10.71 35.13
N ARG A 13 -28.96 -11.49 36.03
CA ARG A 13 -27.53 -11.86 35.94
C ARG A 13 -27.24 -12.76 34.73
N LEU A 14 -28.14 -13.67 34.39
CA LEU A 14 -27.98 -14.58 33.25
C LEU A 14 -28.06 -13.84 31.89
N CYS A 15 -28.82 -12.76 31.80
CA CYS A 15 -28.91 -11.97 30.55
C CYS A 15 -27.68 -11.09 30.27
N VAL A 16 -26.75 -10.90 31.22
CA VAL A 16 -25.60 -9.98 31.06
C VAL A 16 -24.37 -10.66 30.44
N PHE A 17 -24.36 -11.98 30.28
CA PHE A 17 -23.16 -12.73 29.84
C PHE A 17 -22.97 -12.86 28.32
N GLU A 18 -23.88 -12.36 27.49
CA GLU A 18 -23.75 -12.50 26.02
C GLU A 18 -23.48 -11.20 25.26
N VAL A 19 -22.89 -10.20 25.91
CA VAL A 19 -22.18 -9.16 25.14
C VAL A 19 -20.79 -9.70 24.80
N ASN A 20 -20.78 -10.64 23.86
CA ASN A 20 -19.58 -11.00 23.12
C ASN A 20 -19.23 -9.79 22.24
N ALA A 21 -18.53 -8.82 22.82
CA ALA A 21 -17.86 -7.78 22.06
C ALA A 21 -16.80 -8.48 21.21
N GLN A 22 -17.20 -9.02 20.06
CA GLN A 22 -16.27 -9.57 19.10
C GLN A 22 -15.32 -8.43 18.77
N PRO A 23 -13.99 -8.60 18.98
CA PRO A 23 -13.04 -7.58 18.54
C PRO A 23 -13.20 -7.47 17.03
N LEU A 24 -13.89 -6.43 16.58
CA LEU A 24 -14.11 -6.17 15.17
C LEU A 24 -12.72 -6.20 14.52
N ARG A 25 -12.53 -7.19 13.65
CA ARG A 25 -11.26 -7.63 13.06
C ARG A 25 -10.43 -6.44 12.53
N LYS A 26 -9.65 -5.77 13.37
CA LYS A 26 -8.69 -4.71 12.96
C LYS A 26 -7.82 -5.20 11.80
N ASP A 27 -7.41 -6.46 11.84
CA ASP A 27 -6.62 -7.10 10.80
C ASP A 27 -7.36 -7.22 9.47
N SER A 28 -8.68 -7.43 9.49
CA SER A 28 -9.49 -7.49 8.28
C SER A 28 -9.65 -6.11 7.65
N VAL A 29 -9.88 -5.07 8.46
CA VAL A 29 -10.00 -3.68 7.98
C VAL A 29 -8.69 -3.22 7.32
N VAL A 30 -7.57 -3.50 7.98
CA VAL A 30 -6.23 -3.18 7.46
C VAL A 30 -5.96 -3.95 6.17
N LYS A 31 -6.30 -5.25 6.10
CA LYS A 31 -6.14 -6.06 4.88
C LYS A 31 -6.98 -5.52 3.72
N THR A 32 -8.21 -5.09 3.97
CA THR A 32 -9.06 -4.44 2.97
C THR A 32 -8.40 -3.15 2.47
N ALA A 33 -7.89 -2.31 3.37
CA ALA A 33 -7.17 -1.09 2.98
C ALA A 33 -5.96 -1.38 2.08
N TYR A 34 -5.16 -2.39 2.40
CA TYR A 34 -4.03 -2.80 1.56
C TYR A 34 -4.45 -3.29 0.17
N ASN A 35 -5.57 -4.00 0.07
CA ASN A 35 -6.09 -4.46 -1.22
C ASN A 35 -6.60 -3.28 -2.06
N ASP A 36 -7.32 -2.34 -1.46
CA ASP A 36 -7.86 -1.18 -2.15
C ASP A 36 -6.75 -0.22 -2.62
N VAL A 37 -5.67 -0.09 -1.86
CA VAL A 37 -4.47 0.65 -2.27
C VAL A 37 -3.84 0.13 -3.57
N LYS A 38 -4.09 -1.13 -3.97
CA LYS A 38 -3.59 -1.64 -5.26
C LYS A 38 -4.16 -0.85 -6.44
N ARG A 39 -5.37 -0.29 -6.30
CA ARG A 39 -6.01 0.57 -7.32
C ARG A 39 -5.56 2.02 -7.24
N PHE A 40 -5.07 2.47 -6.07
CA PHE A 40 -4.57 3.82 -5.87
C PHE A 40 -3.32 4.13 -6.70
N LYS A 41 -3.30 5.28 -7.38
CA LYS A 41 -2.14 5.78 -8.11
C LYS A 41 -2.16 7.30 -8.15
N LEU A 42 -1.09 7.94 -7.67
CA LEU A 42 -0.91 9.38 -7.86
C LEU A 42 -0.76 9.73 -9.33
N TYR A 43 -1.50 10.76 -9.74
CA TYR A 43 -1.43 11.34 -11.08
C TYR A 43 -0.12 12.11 -11.27
N LYS A 44 0.24 12.38 -12.52
CA LYS A 44 1.56 12.93 -12.90
C LYS A 44 1.91 14.20 -12.13
N GLU A 45 0.96 15.13 -12.00
CA GLU A 45 1.19 16.41 -11.33
C GLU A 45 1.35 16.28 -9.81
N GLU A 46 0.51 15.48 -9.16
CA GLU A 46 0.62 15.18 -7.73
C GLU A 46 1.89 14.39 -7.41
N PHE A 47 2.27 13.47 -8.29
CA PHE A 47 3.50 12.71 -8.15
C PHE A 47 4.75 13.59 -8.31
N LYS A 48 4.71 14.61 -9.18
CA LYS A 48 5.77 15.63 -9.24
C LYS A 48 5.84 16.42 -7.93
N LYS A 49 4.69 16.84 -7.37
CA LYS A 49 4.63 17.52 -6.06
C LYS A 49 5.23 16.65 -4.95
N PHE A 50 4.86 15.37 -4.90
CA PHE A 50 5.41 14.36 -3.99
C PHE A 50 6.92 14.15 -4.15
N LYS A 51 7.44 14.18 -5.38
CA LYS A 51 8.88 14.07 -5.63
C LYS A 51 9.66 15.27 -5.11
N LYS A 52 9.08 16.47 -5.23
CA LYS A 52 9.71 17.73 -4.76
C LYS A 52 9.70 17.81 -3.23
N ASN A 53 8.53 17.58 -2.63
CA ASN A 53 8.37 17.56 -1.19
C ASN A 53 7.93 16.17 -0.77
N LYS A 54 8.82 15.46 -0.06
CA LYS A 54 8.58 14.14 0.54
C LYS A 54 7.55 14.31 1.66
N THR A 55 6.30 14.53 1.29
CA THR A 55 5.24 14.88 2.22
C THR A 55 4.95 13.72 3.15
N ASN A 56 4.43 14.07 4.33
CA ASN A 56 3.95 13.13 5.32
C ASN A 56 2.96 12.13 4.70
N SER A 57 3.01 10.87 5.15
CA SER A 57 2.00 9.83 4.85
C SER A 57 0.55 10.29 5.12
N ASN A 58 0.36 11.25 6.03
CA ASN A 58 -0.93 11.87 6.34
C ASN A 58 -1.35 13.01 5.38
N SER A 59 -0.65 13.23 4.28
CA SER A 59 -1.04 14.21 3.27
C SER A 59 -2.38 13.84 2.62
N ASP A 60 -3.17 14.84 2.26
CA ASP A 60 -4.44 14.63 1.53
C ASP A 60 -4.27 13.96 0.17
N LEU A 61 -3.06 13.99 -0.39
CA LEU A 61 -2.70 13.24 -1.59
C LEU A 61 -2.97 11.73 -1.47
N PHE A 62 -2.92 11.19 -0.25
CA PHE A 62 -3.10 9.76 0.00
C PHE A 62 -4.47 9.43 0.60
N LYS A 63 -5.41 10.39 0.63
CA LYS A 63 -6.75 10.17 1.16
C LYS A 63 -7.52 9.20 0.25
N PRO A 64 -8.14 8.14 0.80
CA PRO A 64 -8.99 7.27 -0.01
C PRO A 64 -10.19 8.07 -0.53
N THR A 65 -10.53 7.85 -1.78
CA THR A 65 -11.72 8.41 -2.45
C THR A 65 -12.66 7.30 -2.86
N LYS A 66 -13.93 7.62 -3.15
CA LYS A 66 -14.93 6.66 -3.63
C LYS A 66 -14.49 5.83 -4.85
N ALA A 67 -13.55 6.34 -5.66
CA ALA A 67 -13.00 5.63 -6.81
C ALA A 67 -11.94 4.56 -6.44
N THR A 68 -11.36 4.65 -5.25
CA THR A 68 -10.24 3.81 -4.80
C THR A 68 -10.61 2.79 -3.74
N VAL A 69 -11.78 2.95 -3.10
CA VAL A 69 -12.35 2.00 -2.13
C VAL A 69 -13.31 1.04 -2.81
N SER A 70 -13.35 -0.19 -2.30
CA SER A 70 -14.36 -1.20 -2.62
C SER A 70 -15.67 -0.96 -1.85
N ASP A 71 -15.58 -0.49 -0.60
CA ASP A 71 -16.71 -0.16 0.26
C ASP A 71 -16.61 1.29 0.76
N THR A 72 -17.65 2.08 0.52
CA THR A 72 -17.71 3.49 0.91
C THR A 72 -17.91 3.67 2.41
N ALA A 73 -18.48 2.70 3.12
CA ALA A 73 -18.65 2.76 4.57
C ALA A 73 -17.29 2.78 5.30
N SER A 74 -16.27 2.14 4.71
CA SER A 74 -14.90 2.13 5.22
C SER A 74 -14.23 3.52 5.25
N LEU A 75 -14.76 4.51 4.52
CA LEU A 75 -14.22 5.88 4.54
C LEU A 75 -14.44 6.61 5.87
N ALA A 76 -15.41 6.17 6.68
CA ALA A 76 -15.67 6.73 8.01
C ALA A 76 -14.74 6.13 9.08
N ASP A 77 -14.11 4.99 8.81
CA ASP A 77 -13.23 4.31 9.75
C ASP A 77 -11.82 4.92 9.72
N SER A 78 -11.40 5.48 10.86
CA SER A 78 -10.08 6.10 10.99
C SER A 78 -8.92 5.09 10.88
N VAL A 79 -9.12 3.85 11.32
CA VAL A 79 -8.14 2.77 11.19
C VAL A 79 -7.96 2.42 9.73
N TYR A 80 -9.06 2.29 8.98
CA TYR A 80 -9.03 2.06 7.54
C TYR A 80 -8.29 3.19 6.82
N VAL A 81 -8.68 4.45 7.06
CA VAL A 81 -8.12 5.62 6.38
C VAL A 81 -6.62 5.75 6.64
N ASN A 82 -6.18 5.52 7.89
CA ASN A 82 -4.76 5.56 8.25
C ASN A 82 -3.97 4.42 7.61
N ALA A 83 -4.49 3.19 7.62
CA ALA A 83 -3.87 2.05 6.97
C ALA A 83 -3.72 2.28 5.45
N PHE A 84 -4.78 2.80 4.82
CA PHE A 84 -4.78 3.14 3.39
C PHE A 84 -3.72 4.21 3.07
N ARG A 85 -3.68 5.30 3.84
CA ARG A 85 -2.73 6.40 3.65
C ARG A 85 -1.28 5.91 3.72
N ASN A 86 -0.94 5.14 4.75
CA ASN A 86 0.39 4.56 4.92
C ASN A 86 0.77 3.61 3.77
N ALA A 87 -0.16 2.74 3.38
CA ALA A 87 0.06 1.81 2.28
C ALA A 87 0.22 2.53 0.93
N ALA A 88 -0.60 3.56 0.66
CA ALA A 88 -0.55 4.38 -0.54
C ALA A 88 0.75 5.18 -0.65
N TYR A 89 1.20 5.76 0.47
CA TYR A 89 2.50 6.44 0.58
C TYR A 89 3.65 5.49 0.26
N ASN A 90 3.70 4.32 0.91
CA ASN A 90 4.75 3.32 0.71
C ASN A 90 4.77 2.78 -0.72
N LYS A 91 3.60 2.54 -1.32
CA LYS A 91 3.49 2.14 -2.74
C LYS A 91 4.07 3.21 -3.66
N THR A 92 3.78 4.47 -3.37
CA THR A 92 4.28 5.62 -4.16
C THR A 92 5.80 5.77 -4.03
N LEU A 93 6.35 5.58 -2.82
CA LEU A 93 7.80 5.53 -2.61
C LEU A 93 8.45 4.40 -3.44
N LYS A 94 7.93 3.17 -3.33
CA LYS A 94 8.45 2.01 -4.08
C LYS A 94 8.43 2.28 -5.59
N ARG A 95 7.34 2.81 -6.13
CA ARG A 95 7.22 3.15 -7.56
C ARG A 95 8.33 4.09 -8.03
N ARG A 96 8.69 5.10 -7.23
CA ARG A 96 9.80 6.01 -7.56
C ARG A 96 11.12 5.25 -7.59
N THR A 97 11.39 4.49 -6.53
CA THR A 97 12.64 3.74 -6.37
C THR A 97 12.84 2.75 -7.50
N THR A 98 11.82 1.96 -7.84
CA THR A 98 11.84 1.03 -8.99
C THR A 98 12.12 1.77 -10.31
N GLY A 99 11.48 2.93 -10.52
CA GLY A 99 11.74 3.73 -11.72
C GLY A 99 13.19 4.21 -11.81
N HIS A 100 13.81 4.56 -10.69
CA HIS A 100 15.23 4.94 -10.65
C HIS A 100 16.15 3.76 -10.93
N TYR A 101 15.89 2.60 -10.29
CA TYR A 101 16.67 1.38 -10.53
C TYR A 101 16.56 0.91 -11.98
N PHE A 102 15.39 0.98 -12.59
CA PHE A 102 15.21 0.62 -13.99
C PHE A 102 16.01 1.54 -14.92
N LEU A 103 16.03 2.85 -14.65
CA LEU A 103 16.78 3.81 -15.45
C LEU A 103 18.29 3.60 -15.33
N VAL A 104 18.80 3.47 -14.11
CA VAL A 104 20.25 3.25 -13.87
C VAL A 104 20.67 1.87 -14.38
N GLY A 105 19.92 0.83 -14.07
CA GLY A 105 20.19 -0.53 -14.53
C GLY A 105 20.15 -0.65 -16.06
N GLY A 106 19.18 0.00 -16.71
CA GLY A 106 19.10 0.07 -18.17
C GLY A 106 20.30 0.78 -18.79
N ALA A 107 20.73 1.92 -18.23
CA ALA A 107 21.91 2.64 -18.72
C ALA A 107 23.19 1.81 -18.62
N VAL A 108 23.40 1.12 -17.48
CA VAL A 108 24.55 0.23 -17.29
C VAL A 108 24.52 -0.93 -18.27
N TYR A 109 23.35 -1.56 -18.46
CA TYR A 109 23.22 -2.67 -19.41
C TYR A 109 23.59 -2.26 -20.85
N VAL A 110 23.09 -1.11 -21.32
CA VAL A 110 23.41 -0.60 -22.66
C VAL A 110 24.91 -0.33 -22.80
N ALA A 111 25.55 0.26 -21.79
CA ALA A 111 26.99 0.52 -21.81
C ALA A 111 27.81 -0.77 -21.91
N VAL A 112 27.47 -1.81 -21.14
CA VAL A 112 28.15 -3.11 -21.17
C VAL A 112 28.01 -3.77 -22.54
N VAL A 113 26.81 -3.77 -23.12
CA VAL A 113 26.56 -4.37 -24.44
C VAL A 113 27.33 -3.64 -25.53
N ALA A 114 27.40 -2.31 -25.47
CA ALA A 114 28.15 -1.51 -26.45
C ALA A 114 29.66 -1.78 -26.39
N VAL A 115 30.24 -1.91 -25.19
CA VAL A 115 31.67 -2.26 -25.06
C VAL A 115 31.93 -3.67 -25.59
N ALA A 116 31.08 -4.63 -25.24
CA ALA A 116 31.21 -6.01 -25.70
C ALA A 116 31.13 -6.12 -27.24
N SER A 117 30.20 -5.39 -27.88
CA SER A 117 30.06 -5.42 -29.33
C SER A 117 31.28 -4.82 -30.05
N VAL A 118 31.88 -3.75 -29.53
CA VAL A 118 33.12 -3.17 -30.06
C VAL A 118 34.27 -4.18 -29.97
N VAL A 119 34.42 -4.87 -28.84
CA VAL A 119 35.46 -5.89 -28.67
C VAL A 119 35.27 -7.04 -29.66
N VAL A 120 34.04 -7.54 -29.83
CA VAL A 120 33.73 -8.60 -30.80
C VAL A 120 34.04 -8.14 -32.23
N LEU A 121 33.63 -6.93 -32.60
CA LEU A 121 33.92 -6.37 -33.93
C LEU A 121 35.42 -6.31 -34.19
N PHE A 122 36.20 -5.82 -33.21
CA PHE A 122 37.65 -5.72 -33.33
C PHE A 122 38.31 -7.09 -33.53
N VAL A 123 37.87 -8.11 -32.78
CA VAL A 123 38.34 -9.49 -32.93
C VAL A 123 38.00 -10.07 -34.30
N LEU A 124 36.81 -9.79 -34.83
CA LEU A 124 36.40 -10.25 -36.16
C LEU A 124 37.25 -9.59 -37.27
N LEU A 125 37.47 -8.28 -37.18
CA LEU A 125 38.32 -7.54 -38.13
C LEU A 125 39.77 -8.02 -38.10
N ALA A 126 40.33 -8.26 -36.91
CA ALA A 126 41.68 -8.79 -36.74
C ALA A 126 41.84 -10.23 -37.28
N LYS A 127 40.75 -11.01 -37.30
CA LYS A 127 40.75 -12.34 -37.95
C LYS A 127 40.63 -12.25 -39.46
N ALA A 128 39.86 -11.31 -39.98
CA ALA A 128 39.65 -11.13 -41.43
C ALA A 128 40.87 -10.55 -42.17
N THR A 129 41.81 -9.93 -41.44
CA THR A 129 43.05 -9.35 -41.99
C THR A 129 44.25 -10.30 -41.94
N LYS A 130 44.10 -11.51 -41.39
CA LYS A 130 45.08 -12.59 -41.43
C LYS A 130 44.68 -13.64 -42.46
#